data_AF-A0A7V0JAV0-F1
#
_entry.id   AF-A0A7V0JAV0-F1
#
_cell.length_a   1.000
_cell.length_b   1.000
_cell.length_c   1.000
_cell.angle_alpha   90.00
_cell.angle_beta   90.00
_cell.angle_gamma   90.00
#
_symmetry.space_group_name_H-M   'P 1'
#
loop_
_entity.id
_entity.type
_entity.pdbx_description
1 polymer ?
#
loop_
_entity_poly.entity_id
_entity_poly.type
_entity_poly.pdbx_seq_one_letter_code
_entity_poly.pdbx_strand_id
1 'polypeptide(L)'
;MNSLQNVEMKFSQRQEQAADLWALDLLNKTYGHVGGATDFFEHMSKNDKRGRIRYYFATHPHPENRIRVLRKNILKKAYLEKEKTALDRPLSKLVTTPGRTN
;
A
#
# COMPACT_ATOMS: atom_id res chain seq x y z
N MET A 1 18.71 2.52 25.20
CA MET A 1 17.77 2.62 24.05
C MET A 1 18.06 3.91 23.31
N ASN A 2 18.48 3.83 22.05
CA ASN A 2 18.96 4.99 21.28
C ASN A 2 17.79 5.85 20.77
N SER A 3 17.68 7.08 21.28
CA SER A 3 16.68 8.07 20.91
C SER A 3 16.63 8.36 19.39
N LEU A 4 17.79 8.37 18.72
CA LEU A 4 17.92 8.64 17.28
C LEU A 4 17.24 7.58 16.39
N GLN A 5 17.41 6.30 16.71
CA GLN A 5 16.80 5.19 15.95
C GLN A 5 15.27 5.26 15.96
N ASN A 6 14.68 5.70 17.08
CA ASN A 6 13.23 5.89 17.18
C ASN A 6 12.71 7.04 16.31
N VAL A 7 13.51 8.09 16.09
CA VAL A 7 13.14 9.22 15.23
C VAL A 7 13.17 8.81 13.76
N GLU A 8 14.21 8.08 13.34
CA GLU A 8 14.34 7.54 11.97
C GLU A 8 13.20 6.58 11.62
N MET A 9 12.86 5.66 12.53
CA MET A 9 11.72 4.75 12.35
C MET A 9 10.41 5.53 12.17
N LYS A 10 10.12 6.51 13.03
CA LYS A 10 8.91 7.35 12.90
C LYS A 10 8.88 8.14 11.59
N PHE A 11 10.03 8.61 11.11
CA PHE A 11 10.13 9.32 9.84
C PHE A 11 9.81 8.39 8.65
N SER A 12 10.35 7.17 8.64
CA SER A 12 10.02 6.14 7.63
C SER A 12 8.52 5.83 7.60
N GLN A 13 7.91 5.62 8.77
CA GLN A 13 6.47 5.32 8.86
C GLN A 13 5.60 6.46 8.32
N ARG A 14 5.99 7.73 8.54
CA ARG A 14 5.29 8.89 7.99
C ARG A 14 5.40 8.95 6.46
N GLN A 15 6.56 8.61 5.90
CA GLN A 15 6.75 8.56 4.45
C GLN A 15 5.88 7.49 3.81
N GLU A 16 5.83 6.29 4.41
CA GLU A 16 4.96 5.21 3.93
C GLU A 16 3.48 5.59 4.00
N GLN A 17 3.06 6.21 5.09
CA GLN A 17 1.70 6.71 5.20
C GLN A 17 1.40 7.77 4.13
N ALA A 18 2.33 8.69 3.87
CA ALA A 18 2.15 9.68 2.81
C ALA A 18 2.05 9.03 1.42
N ALA A 19 2.88 8.01 1.16
CA ALA A 19 2.84 7.23 -0.08
C ALA A 19 1.51 6.48 -0.25
N ASP A 20 0.99 5.86 0.82
CA ASP A 20 -0.31 5.18 0.81
C ASP A 20 -1.46 6.12 0.47
N LEU A 21 -1.47 7.31 1.08
CA LEU A 21 -2.50 8.30 0.83
C LEU A 21 -2.41 8.87 -0.59
N TRP A 22 -1.20 9.08 -1.09
CA TRP A 22 -1.01 9.50 -2.47
C TRP A 22 -1.47 8.43 -3.47
N ALA A 23 -1.13 7.16 -3.21
CA ALA A 23 -1.57 6.03 -4.03
C ALA A 23 -3.09 5.86 -4.02
N LEU A 24 -3.75 6.05 -2.87
CA LEU A 24 -5.20 6.03 -2.75
C LEU A 24 -5.87 7.11 -3.61
N ASP A 25 -5.32 8.32 -3.60
CA ASP A 25 -5.82 9.43 -4.41
C ASP A 25 -5.62 9.17 -5.90
N LEU A 26 -4.47 8.59 -6.27
CA LEU A 26 -4.17 8.20 -7.64
C LEU A 26 -5.13 7.11 -8.14
N LEU A 27 -5.46 6.13 -7.29
CA LEU A 27 -6.41 5.07 -7.63
C LEU A 27 -7.80 5.64 -7.91
N ASN A 28 -8.30 6.52 -7.04
CA ASN A 28 -9.57 7.20 -7.25
C ASN A 28 -9.56 8.08 -8.51
N LYS A 29 -8.47 8.80 -8.78
CA LYS A 29 -8.34 9.63 -9.99
C LYS A 29 -8.31 8.81 -11.28
N THR A 30 -7.68 7.64 -11.24
CA THR A 30 -7.51 6.78 -12.42
C THR A 30 -8.79 6.00 -12.74
N TYR A 31 -9.45 5.45 -11.72
CA TYR A 31 -10.57 4.52 -11.91
C TYR A 31 -11.93 5.05 -11.43
N GLY A 32 -11.96 6.17 -10.70
CA GLY A 32 -13.19 6.71 -10.10
C GLY A 32 -13.71 5.94 -8.89
N HIS A 33 -12.94 4.98 -8.37
CA HIS A 33 -13.23 4.22 -7.15
C HIS A 33 -11.95 3.64 -6.53
N VAL A 34 -12.06 3.13 -5.30
CA VAL A 34 -10.93 2.63 -4.50
C VAL A 34 -11.12 1.21 -3.96
N GLY A 35 -12.03 0.44 -4.56
CA GLY A 35 -12.46 -0.88 -4.05
C GLY A 35 -11.37 -1.94 -3.88
N GLY A 36 -10.21 -1.79 -4.52
CA GLY A 36 -9.05 -2.68 -4.34
C GLY A 36 -7.95 -2.13 -3.42
N ALA A 37 -8.14 -0.97 -2.79
CA ALA A 37 -7.06 -0.24 -2.10
C ALA A 37 -6.49 -0.98 -0.88
N THR A 38 -7.28 -1.83 -0.21
CA THR A 38 -6.82 -2.59 0.97
C THR A 38 -6.39 -4.02 0.64
N ASP A 39 -6.71 -4.52 -0.54
CA ASP A 39 -6.55 -5.93 -0.90
C ASP A 39 -5.13 -6.43 -0.74
N PHE A 40 -4.14 -5.64 -1.18
CA PHE A 40 -2.73 -6.01 -1.04
C PHE A 40 -2.35 -6.29 0.42
N PHE A 41 -2.70 -5.36 1.32
CA PHE A 41 -2.40 -5.48 2.74
C PHE A 41 -3.18 -6.62 3.41
N GLU A 42 -4.43 -6.84 3.00
CA GLU A 42 -5.26 -7.94 3.50
C GLU A 42 -4.68 -9.31 3.09
N HIS A 43 -4.23 -9.45 1.83
CA HIS A 43 -3.57 -10.68 1.36
C HIS A 43 -2.23 -10.90 2.08
N MET A 44 -1.44 -9.84 2.29
CA MET A 44 -0.21 -9.95 3.06
C MET A 44 -0.45 -10.40 4.50
N SER A 45 -1.45 -9.81 5.17
CA SER A 45 -1.81 -10.17 6.54
C SER A 45 -2.25 -11.63 6.66
N LYS A 46 -2.99 -12.15 5.67
CA LYS A 46 -3.47 -13.54 5.65
C LYS A 46 -2.37 -14.55 5.31
N ASN A 47 -1.39 -14.15 4.48
CA ASN A 47 -0.34 -15.04 3.96
C ASN A 47 0.94 -15.04 4.80
N ASP A 48 1.08 -14.18 5.82
CA ASP A 48 2.24 -14.16 6.71
C ASP A 48 2.26 -15.32 7.74
N LYS A 49 1.81 -16.52 7.36
CA LYS A 49 1.82 -17.73 8.22
C LYS A 49 3.23 -18.26 8.51
N ARG A 50 4.24 -17.84 7.73
CA ARG A 50 5.63 -18.32 7.83
C ARG A 50 6.61 -17.24 8.33
N GLY A 51 6.12 -16.05 8.73
CA GLY A 51 6.95 -14.96 9.22
C GLY A 51 7.96 -14.40 8.21
N ARG A 52 7.81 -14.73 6.91
CA ARG A 52 8.71 -14.24 5.85
C ARG A 52 8.52 -12.74 5.59
N ILE A 53 7.32 -12.22 5.86
CA ILE A 53 7.01 -10.79 5.68
C ILE A 53 7.31 -10.01 6.98
N ARG A 54 7.50 -10.72 8.10
CA ARG A 54 7.85 -10.16 9.41
C ARG A 54 9.12 -9.31 9.41
N TYR A 55 10.12 -9.64 8.58
CA TYR A 55 11.32 -8.82 8.40
C TYR A 55 11.00 -7.52 7.64
N TYR A 56 10.12 -7.57 6.65
CA TYR A 56 9.66 -6.38 5.92
C TYR A 56 8.86 -5.44 6.85
N PHE A 57 8.07 -5.99 7.78
CA PHE A 57 7.37 -5.21 8.81
C PHE A 57 8.19 -4.93 10.09
N ALA A 58 9.44 -5.37 10.15
CA ALA A 58 10.34 -4.93 11.22
C ALA A 58 10.74 -3.46 11.01
N THR A 59 10.73 -2.99 9.76
CA THR A 59 11.06 -1.61 9.37
C THR A 59 9.84 -0.77 8.98
N HIS A 60 8.70 -1.41 8.68
CA HIS A 60 7.48 -0.77 8.18
C HIS A 60 6.27 -1.01 9.12
N PRO A 61 5.28 -0.09 9.21
CA PRO A 61 4.08 -0.30 10.02
C PRO A 61 3.34 -1.58 9.65
N HIS A 62 2.78 -2.23 10.66
CA HIS A 62 1.96 -3.42 10.49
C HIS A 62 0.83 -3.21 9.47
N PRO A 63 0.53 -4.17 8.58
CA PRO A 63 -0.51 -4.05 7.54
C PRO A 63 -1.87 -3.57 8.05
N GLU A 64 -2.30 -4.07 9.21
CA GLU A 64 -3.58 -3.69 9.81
C GLU A 64 -3.67 -2.20 10.14
N ASN A 65 -2.56 -1.58 10.56
CA ASN A 65 -2.54 -0.14 10.83
C ASN A 65 -2.68 0.66 9.52
N ARG A 66 -2.04 0.20 8.44
CA ARG A 66 -2.15 0.81 7.11
C ARG A 66 -3.57 0.68 6.55
N ILE A 67 -4.18 -0.50 6.65
CA ILE A 67 -5.59 -0.73 6.29
C ILE A 67 -6.51 0.23 7.05
N ARG A 68 -6.31 0.40 8.37
CA ARG A 68 -7.11 1.31 9.20
C ARG A 68 -6.99 2.76 8.73
N VAL A 69 -5.77 3.22 8.44
CA VAL A 69 -5.52 4.58 7.93
C VAL A 69 -6.18 4.78 6.56
N LEU A 70 -6.06 3.80 5.65
CA LEU A 70 -6.70 3.84 4.34
C LEU A 70 -8.23 3.93 4.47
N ARG A 71 -8.86 3.01 5.21
CA ARG A 71 -10.33 3.02 5.43
C ARG A 71 -10.82 4.34 6.01
N LYS A 72 -10.12 4.90 7.00
CA LYS A 72 -10.44 6.22 7.56
C LYS A 72 -10.40 7.33 6.50
N ASN A 73 -9.42 7.30 5.59
CA ASN A 73 -9.29 8.31 4.55
C ASN A 73 -10.30 8.13 3.41
N ILE A 74 -10.63 6.89 3.05
CA ILE A 74 -11.70 6.58 2.09
C ILE A 74 -13.02 7.20 2.56
N LEU A 75 -13.38 6.98 3.83
CA LEU A 75 -14.57 7.58 4.44
C LEU A 75 -14.47 9.10 4.48
N LYS A 76 -13.34 9.66 4.93
CA LYS A 76 -13.15 11.12 5.04
C LYS A 76 -13.29 11.82 3.69
N LYS A 77 -12.81 11.20 2.60
CA LYS A 77 -12.82 11.76 1.26
C LYS A 77 -14.06 11.37 0.44
N ALA A 78 -14.97 10.59 1.01
CA ALA A 78 -16.15 10.05 0.35
C ALA A 78 -15.81 9.35 -0.98
N TYR A 79 -14.72 8.58 -0.99
CA TYR A 79 -14.35 7.79 -2.17
C TYR A 79 -15.30 6.60 -2.33
N LEU A 80 -15.60 6.28 -3.58
CA LEU A 80 -16.48 5.17 -3.90
C LEU A 80 -15.74 3.84 -3.75
N GLU A 81 -16.33 2.89 -3.06
CA GLU A 81 -15.89 1.50 -3.04
C GLU A 81 -16.80 0.72 -4.00
N LYS A 82 -16.25 0.34 -5.16
CA LYS A 82 -16.94 -0.50 -6.16
C LYS A 82 -16.32 -1.89 -6.19
N GLU A 83 -17.05 -2.83 -6.77
CA GLU A 83 -16.54 -4.16 -7.07
C GLU A 83 -15.21 -4.12 -7.83
N LYS A 84 -14.39 -5.13 -7.60
CA LYS A 84 -13.05 -5.23 -8.17
C LYS A 84 -13.19 -5.67 -9.62
N THR A 85 -12.86 -4.77 -10.54
CA THR A 85 -12.81 -5.11 -11.96
C THR A 85 -11.42 -5.63 -12.30
N ALA A 86 -11.34 -6.66 -13.15
CA ALA A 86 -10.07 -7.10 -13.70
C ALA A 86 -9.43 -5.96 -14.51
N LEU A 87 -8.09 -5.88 -14.48
CA LEU A 87 -7.37 -4.93 -15.32
C LEU A 87 -7.61 -5.23 -16.80
N ASP A 88 -7.84 -4.19 -17.60
CA ASP A 88 -8.05 -4.29 -19.06
C ASP A 88 -6.93 -5.03 -19.79
N ARG A 89 -5.72 -5.02 -19.22
CA ARG A 89 -4.55 -5.76 -19.70
C ARG A 89 -3.85 -6.45 -18.54
N PRO A 90 -3.37 -7.69 -18.73
CA PRO A 90 -2.61 -8.39 -17.70
C PRO A 90 -1.28 -7.67 -17.43
N LEU A 91 -0.86 -7.62 -16.16
CA LEU A 91 0.40 -6.98 -15.74
C LEU A 91 1.62 -7.54 -16.49
N SER A 92 1.58 -8.81 -16.93
CA SER A 92 2.61 -9.45 -17.73
C SER A 92 2.87 -8.79 -19.09
N LYS A 93 1.93 -7.98 -19.59
CA LYS A 93 2.05 -7.24 -20.85
C LYS A 93 2.38 -5.75 -20.66
N LEU A 94 2.53 -5.28 -19.42
CA LEU A 94 2.92 -3.89 -19.13
C LEU A 94 4.44 -3.71 -19.02
N VAL A 95 5.21 -4.80 -18.87
CA VAL A 95 6.68 -4.78 -18.88
C VAL A 95 7.18 -5.14 -20.27
N THR A 96 7.23 -4.15 -21.15
CA THR A 96 8.02 -4.20 -22.38
C THR A 96 8.89 -2.96 -22.43
N THR A 97 9.96 -2.94 -21.65
CA THR A 97 11.12 -2.11 -21.96
C THR A 97 12.36 -2.97 -21.72
N PRO A 98 13.14 -3.29 -22.76
CA PRO A 98 14.42 -3.94 -22.55
C PRO A 98 15.31 -2.99 -21.73
N GLY A 99 16.14 -3.58 -20.88
CA GLY A 99 16.86 -2.90 -19.81
C GLY A 99 17.53 -1.59 -20.24
N ARG A 100 17.46 -0.60 -19.35
CA ARG A 100 18.39 0.52 -19.35
C ARG A 100 19.72 -0.01 -18.82
N THR A 101 20.60 -0.41 -19.74
CA THR A 101 22.03 -0.54 -19.46
C THR A 101 22.57 0.87 -19.21
N ASN A 102 23.10 1.11 -18.02
CA ASN A 102 24.15 2.09 -17.76
C ASN A 102 25.16 1.42 -16.83
#